data_AF-A0AAX0MHP7-F1
#
_entry.id   AF-A0AAX0MHP7-F1
#
_cell.length_a   1.000
_cell.length_b   1.000
_cell.length_c   1.000
_cell.angle_alpha   90.00
_cell.angle_beta   90.00
_cell.angle_gamma   90.00
#
_symmetry.space_group_name_H-M   'P 1'
#
loop_
_entity.id
_entity.type
_entity.pdbx_description
1 polymer ?
#
loop_
_entity_poly.entity_id
_entity_poly.type
_entity_poly.pdbx_seq_one_letter_code
_entity_poly.pdbx_strand_id
1 'polypeptide(L)'
;MDEIRAGVKLKPTVPQAENKKASPETELMKEIRSKAKEFSDNRRPSNDGSDIPPPPPLPKATTAKQPGEGRDQLLAEISSFSQTLLKKTGRLEKAVSTTTKHAEPSQVDIFSDSLMQSAQKVAPDSLLKISENISQYLTAAMQVDWQKVMKSELKGLTSTSALEQALTDKPQYLQVMWTEISKYPDVYKQADVVSDESPKHKSGRDIVEVAMTRLSGSPHRIFRSDSKLGQVELKSAQSILESMAQKASQSLPNEDKLKLLGNGYKDALFKAFCELPCMEGFEQQNGKVAVQKLKSAFYSSIESTESAQQNICAFMHQHLANGFQSFTFSGLEARLKELEAALAAKLS
;
A
#
# COMPACT_ATOMS: atom_id res chain seq x y z
N MET A 1 -42.56 -19.94 -34.00
CA MET A 1 -41.38 -19.27 -34.58
C MET A 1 -41.85 -18.44 -35.78
N ASP A 2 -42.87 -17.59 -35.58
CA ASP A 2 -43.57 -16.92 -36.70
C ASP A 2 -44.04 -15.50 -36.34
N GLU A 3 -43.25 -14.77 -35.56
CA GLU A 3 -43.44 -13.32 -35.36
C GLU A 3 -42.17 -12.49 -35.66
N ILE A 4 -41.12 -13.12 -36.22
CA ILE A 4 -39.89 -12.45 -36.70
C ILE A 4 -39.93 -12.30 -38.23
N ARG A 5 -41.13 -12.25 -38.82
CA ARG A 5 -41.33 -12.16 -40.28
C ARG A 5 -42.23 -10.99 -40.70
N ALA A 6 -42.16 -9.89 -39.96
CA ALA A 6 -42.76 -8.61 -40.35
C ALA A 6 -41.69 -7.51 -40.27
N GLY A 7 -41.09 -7.18 -41.43
CA GLY A 7 -40.08 -6.15 -41.56
C GLY A 7 -40.59 -4.78 -41.12
N VAL A 8 -39.84 -4.10 -40.26
CA VAL A 8 -40.12 -2.74 -39.80
C VAL A 8 -39.52 -1.75 -40.80
N LYS A 9 -40.37 -0.87 -41.32
CA LYS A 9 -40.03 0.22 -42.25
C LYS A 9 -39.19 1.29 -41.53
N LEU A 10 -37.94 1.48 -41.97
CA LEU A 10 -37.11 2.62 -41.60
C LEU A 10 -37.59 3.87 -42.38
N LYS A 11 -37.74 5.01 -41.68
CA LYS A 11 -38.11 6.29 -42.30
C LYS A 11 -36.96 6.82 -43.18
N PRO A 12 -37.26 7.58 -44.25
CA PRO A 12 -36.27 7.97 -45.25
C PRO A 12 -35.43 9.16 -44.79
N THR A 13 -34.13 9.06 -45.04
CA THR A 13 -33.19 10.19 -45.09
C THR A 13 -33.28 10.86 -46.46
N VAL A 14 -33.34 12.19 -46.52
CA VAL A 14 -33.16 12.99 -47.76
C VAL A 14 -32.26 14.20 -47.45
N PRO A 15 -31.41 14.67 -48.39
CA PRO A 15 -30.07 15.19 -48.09
C PRO A 15 -29.86 16.71 -48.31
N GLN A 16 -28.76 17.19 -47.70
CA GLN A 16 -27.76 18.19 -48.13
C GLN A 16 -28.15 19.66 -48.41
N ALA A 17 -27.52 20.59 -47.67
CA ALA A 17 -27.00 21.86 -48.18
C ALA A 17 -25.86 22.42 -47.30
N GLU A 18 -24.85 22.98 -47.95
CA GLU A 18 -23.55 23.43 -47.45
C GLU A 18 -23.59 24.77 -46.67
N ASN A 19 -22.57 24.97 -45.83
CA ASN A 19 -21.91 26.23 -45.48
C ASN A 19 -22.73 27.40 -44.87
N LYS A 20 -22.53 27.65 -43.56
CA LYS A 20 -21.84 28.87 -43.04
C LYS A 20 -21.76 28.88 -41.50
N LYS A 21 -20.59 29.31 -41.01
CA LYS A 21 -20.24 29.63 -39.61
C LYS A 21 -21.33 30.47 -38.91
N ALA A 22 -21.82 29.99 -37.78
CA ALA A 22 -22.04 30.71 -36.51
C ALA A 22 -22.95 29.86 -35.62
N SER A 23 -22.42 29.34 -34.50
CA SER A 23 -23.25 28.70 -33.47
C SER A 23 -24.16 29.75 -32.83
N PRO A 24 -25.45 29.48 -32.58
CA PRO A 24 -26.28 30.37 -31.79
C PRO A 24 -25.80 30.32 -30.33
N GLU A 25 -25.47 31.49 -29.78
CA GLU A 25 -25.07 31.63 -28.39
C GLU A 25 -26.29 31.35 -27.49
N THR A 26 -26.25 30.23 -26.75
CA THR A 26 -27.29 29.83 -25.80
C THR A 26 -27.35 30.83 -24.63
N GLU A 27 -28.54 31.08 -24.06
CA GLU A 27 -28.72 32.01 -22.92
C GLU A 27 -27.76 31.74 -21.75
N LEU A 28 -27.42 30.47 -21.52
CA LEU A 28 -26.42 30.06 -20.52
C LEU A 28 -25.04 30.69 -20.76
N MET A 29 -24.61 30.82 -22.02
CA MET A 29 -23.33 31.46 -22.35
C MET A 29 -23.36 32.96 -22.14
N LYS A 30 -24.51 33.62 -22.36
CA LYS A 30 -24.68 35.03 -22.02
C LYS A 30 -24.62 35.25 -20.52
N GLU A 31 -25.26 34.38 -19.73
CA GLU A 31 -25.24 34.50 -18.27
C GLU A 31 -23.84 34.27 -17.69
N ILE A 32 -23.09 33.28 -18.20
CA ILE A 32 -21.70 33.05 -17.79
C ILE A 32 -20.83 34.27 -18.10
N ARG A 33 -20.99 34.89 -19.28
CA ARG A 33 -20.18 36.05 -19.65
C ARG A 33 -20.54 37.30 -18.83
N SER A 34 -21.83 37.50 -18.52
CA SER A 34 -22.27 38.60 -17.65
C SER A 34 -21.74 38.43 -16.22
N LYS A 35 -21.85 37.24 -15.62
CA LYS A 35 -21.34 36.99 -14.26
C LYS A 35 -19.82 37.05 -14.18
N ALA A 36 -19.11 36.62 -15.22
CA ALA A 36 -17.65 36.74 -15.28
C ALA A 36 -17.20 38.21 -15.30
N LYS A 37 -17.93 39.08 -15.99
CA LYS A 37 -17.64 40.52 -16.07
C LYS A 37 -17.94 41.25 -14.75
N GLU A 38 -19.03 40.86 -14.09
CA GLU A 38 -19.40 41.40 -12.77
C GLU A 38 -18.39 40.99 -11.67
N PHE A 39 -17.78 39.81 -11.81
CA PHE A 39 -16.71 39.35 -10.91
C PHE A 39 -15.37 40.07 -11.14
N SER A 40 -15.08 40.52 -12.37
CA SER A 40 -13.86 41.27 -12.67
C SER A 40 -13.94 42.74 -12.24
N ASP A 41 -15.12 43.35 -12.37
CA ASP A 41 -15.31 44.77 -12.06
C ASP A 41 -15.34 45.05 -10.54
N ASN A 42 -15.78 44.08 -9.73
CA ASN A 42 -15.84 44.19 -8.26
C ASN A 42 -14.50 43.92 -7.53
N ARG A 43 -13.39 43.67 -8.26
CA ARG A 43 -12.07 43.36 -7.67
C ARG A 43 -10.99 44.39 -7.97
N ARG A 44 -11.34 45.60 -8.37
CA ARG A 44 -10.39 46.73 -8.38
C ARG A 44 -10.39 47.39 -7.00
N PRO A 45 -9.36 47.22 -6.15
CA PRO A 45 -9.24 48.01 -4.95
C PRO A 45 -8.97 49.45 -5.39
N SER A 46 -9.85 50.37 -5.02
CA SER A 46 -9.57 51.80 -5.06
C SER A 46 -8.31 52.04 -4.23
N ASN A 47 -7.31 52.61 -4.89
CA ASN A 47 -6.02 52.94 -4.30
C ASN A 47 -6.21 54.19 -3.43
N ASP A 48 -6.41 54.01 -2.13
CA ASP A 48 -6.29 55.09 -1.15
C ASP A 48 -5.75 54.55 0.19
N GLY A 49 -4.56 55.03 0.56
CA GLY A 49 -3.95 54.98 1.90
C GLY A 49 -3.70 53.61 2.54
N SER A 50 -2.54 52.99 2.28
CA SER A 50 -2.02 51.89 3.12
C SER A 50 -0.75 52.29 3.86
N ASP A 51 -0.90 52.53 5.17
CA ASP A 51 0.14 52.58 6.20
C ASP A 51 0.64 51.14 6.48
N ILE A 52 1.45 50.59 5.57
CA ILE A 52 2.14 49.30 5.75
C ILE A 52 3.64 49.56 5.64
N PRO A 53 4.45 49.28 6.68
CA PRO A 53 5.89 49.46 6.60
C PRO A 53 6.49 48.48 5.56
N PRO A 54 7.47 48.91 4.76
CA PRO A 54 8.04 48.06 3.73
C PRO A 54 8.76 46.86 4.35
N PRO A 55 8.69 45.67 3.71
CA PRO A 55 9.45 44.51 4.16
C PRO A 55 10.96 44.74 4.03
N PRO A 56 11.78 44.09 4.87
CA PRO A 56 13.24 44.26 4.83
C PRO A 56 13.83 43.82 3.49
N PRO A 57 14.90 44.49 3.01
CA PRO A 57 15.48 44.22 1.70
C PRO A 57 16.13 42.82 1.67
N LEU A 58 15.83 42.07 0.61
CA LEU A 58 16.55 40.85 0.26
C LEU A 58 18.03 41.17 -0.04
N PRO A 59 18.98 40.30 0.35
CA PRO A 59 20.40 40.51 0.09
C PRO A 59 20.66 40.57 -1.43
N LYS A 60 21.45 41.56 -1.83
CA LYS A 60 21.83 41.80 -3.23
C LYS A 60 22.63 40.61 -3.76
N ALA A 61 22.19 40.05 -4.88
CA ALA A 61 23.00 39.14 -5.68
C ALA A 61 24.19 39.91 -6.26
N THR A 62 25.38 39.66 -5.73
CA THR A 62 26.63 40.19 -6.29
C THR A 62 26.95 39.42 -7.56
N THR A 63 26.76 40.06 -8.71
CA THR A 63 27.33 39.61 -9.98
C THR A 63 28.86 39.69 -9.91
N ALA A 64 29.53 38.55 -9.74
CA ALA A 64 30.94 38.40 -10.09
C ALA A 64 31.13 37.05 -10.79
N LYS A 65 31.58 37.13 -12.05
CA LYS A 65 31.94 35.99 -12.90
C LYS A 65 33.15 35.25 -12.30
N GLN A 66 33.01 33.96 -12.00
CA GLN A 66 34.04 32.95 -12.26
C GLN A 66 33.36 31.64 -12.71
N PRO A 67 33.85 30.96 -13.76
CA PRO A 67 33.28 29.70 -14.21
C PRO A 67 33.94 28.55 -13.42
N GLY A 68 33.19 27.87 -12.56
CA GLY A 68 33.65 26.59 -11.99
C GLY A 68 33.14 26.17 -10.62
N GLU A 69 32.67 27.08 -9.75
CA GLU A 69 32.53 26.76 -8.31
C GLU A 69 31.08 26.73 -7.78
N GLY A 70 30.07 26.95 -8.63
CA GLY A 70 28.67 27.08 -8.18
C GLY A 70 28.02 25.79 -7.68
N ARG A 71 28.49 24.61 -8.12
CA ARG A 71 27.88 23.32 -7.77
C ARG A 71 28.36 22.80 -6.41
N ASP A 72 29.65 22.95 -6.13
CA ASP A 72 30.25 22.49 -4.88
C ASP A 72 29.90 23.41 -3.70
N GLN A 73 29.72 24.71 -3.94
CA GLN A 73 29.23 25.65 -2.94
C GLN A 73 27.78 25.34 -2.53
N LEU A 74 26.93 24.96 -3.49
CA LEU A 74 25.53 24.58 -3.24
C LEU A 74 25.44 23.26 -2.45
N LEU A 75 26.30 22.29 -2.75
CA LEU A 75 26.38 21.02 -2.02
C LEU A 75 26.91 21.20 -0.59
N ALA A 76 27.87 22.10 -0.38
CA ALA A 76 28.37 22.47 0.94
C ALA A 76 27.30 23.20 1.77
N GLU A 77 26.52 24.09 1.14
CA GLU A 77 25.43 24.81 1.79
C GLU A 77 24.29 23.85 2.18
N ILE A 78 23.89 22.91 1.31
CA ILE A 78 22.92 21.84 1.63
C ILE A 78 23.44 20.94 2.76
N SER A 79 24.72 20.56 2.75
CA SER A 79 25.32 19.75 3.82
C SER A 79 25.33 20.49 5.16
N SER A 80 25.69 21.77 5.18
CA SER A 80 25.71 22.58 6.41
C SER A 80 24.31 22.87 6.96
N PHE A 81 23.32 23.03 6.08
CA PHE A 81 21.90 23.20 6.45
C PHE A 81 21.33 21.93 7.08
N SER A 82 21.73 20.74 6.59
CA SER A 82 21.33 19.45 7.17
C SER A 82 21.93 19.22 8.58
N GLN A 83 23.16 19.66 8.84
CA GLN A 83 23.81 19.40 10.14
C GLN A 83 23.35 20.31 11.27
N THR A 84 22.89 21.53 10.96
CA THR A 84 22.60 22.55 11.99
C THR A 84 21.15 22.49 12.50
N LEU A 85 20.20 22.00 11.70
CA LEU A 85 18.80 21.85 12.12
C LEU A 85 18.49 20.50 12.78
N LEU A 86 19.28 19.46 12.53
CA LEU A 86 19.08 18.11 13.09
C LEU A 86 19.62 17.92 14.51
N LYS A 87 20.38 18.89 15.07
CA LYS A 87 20.96 18.77 16.42
C LYS A 87 20.07 19.32 17.55
N LYS A 88 18.86 19.79 17.26
CA LYS A 88 17.97 20.37 18.28
C LYS A 88 16.61 19.67 18.41
N THR A 89 16.62 18.34 18.41
CA THR A 89 15.62 17.54 19.12
C THR A 89 16.34 16.38 19.79
N GLY A 90 16.48 16.45 21.12
CA GLY A 90 17.07 15.36 21.89
C GLY A 90 16.09 14.20 22.00
N ARG A 91 16.48 13.02 21.50
CA ARG A 91 16.11 11.74 22.09
C ARG A 91 17.02 10.63 21.57
N LEU A 92 17.44 9.78 22.50
CA LEU A 92 18.27 8.59 22.34
C LEU A 92 17.86 7.73 21.14
N GLU A 93 18.73 7.60 20.14
CA GLU A 93 18.83 6.39 19.33
C GLU A 93 20.31 6.05 19.16
N LYS A 94 20.66 4.82 19.52
CA LYS A 94 21.95 4.20 19.21
C LYS A 94 22.05 4.10 17.69
N ALA A 95 22.61 5.12 17.06
CA ALA A 95 23.11 5.03 15.71
C ALA A 95 24.29 4.05 15.71
N VAL A 96 24.06 2.86 15.15
CA VAL A 96 25.12 1.94 14.74
C VAL A 96 26.02 2.71 13.78
N SER A 97 27.22 3.03 14.26
CA SER A 97 28.27 3.62 13.44
C SER A 97 28.73 2.58 12.43
N THR A 98 28.45 2.81 11.15
CA THR A 98 29.17 2.19 10.05
C THR A 98 30.62 2.69 10.06
N THR A 99 31.43 2.10 10.94
CA THR A 99 32.87 2.07 10.74
C THR A 99 33.21 0.72 10.15
N THR A 100 33.69 0.76 8.92
CA THR A 100 34.42 -0.31 8.23
C THR A 100 35.58 -0.75 9.12
N LYS A 101 35.31 -1.75 9.96
CA LYS A 101 36.29 -2.62 10.56
C LYS A 101 35.88 -4.03 10.18
N HIS A 102 36.84 -4.78 9.63
CA HIS A 102 36.73 -6.19 9.28
C HIS A 102 35.76 -6.95 10.20
N ALA A 103 34.54 -7.15 9.73
CA ALA A 103 33.58 -8.05 10.36
C ALA A 103 33.79 -9.45 9.77
N GLU A 104 33.70 -10.46 10.64
CA GLU A 104 33.75 -11.87 10.32
C GLU A 104 32.93 -12.23 9.07
N PRO A 105 33.31 -13.26 8.31
CA PRO A 105 32.43 -13.79 7.29
C PRO A 105 31.19 -14.35 7.98
N SER A 106 30.02 -14.28 7.31
CA SER A 106 28.88 -15.19 7.53
C SER A 106 27.67 -14.72 8.35
N GLN A 107 27.16 -13.50 8.14
CA GLN A 107 25.73 -13.25 8.42
C GLN A 107 25.02 -12.95 7.11
N VAL A 108 24.36 -13.96 6.55
CA VAL A 108 23.52 -13.80 5.36
C VAL A 108 22.28 -13.01 5.76
N ASP A 109 22.04 -11.91 5.05
CA ASP A 109 20.87 -11.06 5.22
C ASP A 109 19.66 -11.67 4.50
N ILE A 110 18.54 -11.83 5.23
CA ILE A 110 17.28 -12.36 4.69
C ILE A 110 16.64 -11.42 3.66
N PHE A 111 17.04 -10.14 3.64
CA PHE A 111 16.58 -9.14 2.69
C PHE A 111 17.53 -8.97 1.50
N SER A 112 18.53 -9.85 1.33
CA SER A 112 19.39 -9.83 0.15
C SER A 112 18.70 -10.44 -1.07
N ASP A 113 18.79 -9.75 -2.22
CA ASP A 113 18.39 -10.30 -3.52
C ASP A 113 19.10 -11.63 -3.84
N SER A 114 20.32 -11.78 -3.33
CA SER A 114 21.17 -12.95 -3.54
C SER A 114 21.01 -14.05 -2.48
N LEU A 115 19.97 -13.98 -1.63
CA LEU A 115 19.73 -14.94 -0.53
C LEU A 115 19.77 -16.40 -1.00
N MET A 116 19.11 -16.73 -2.11
CA MET A 116 19.08 -18.11 -2.64
C MET A 116 20.47 -18.62 -3.06
N GLN A 117 21.37 -17.72 -3.49
CA GLN A 117 22.72 -18.08 -3.93
C GLN A 117 23.70 -18.14 -2.76
N SER A 118 23.59 -17.19 -1.84
CA SER A 118 24.44 -17.10 -0.66
C SER A 118 24.15 -18.24 0.32
N ALA A 119 22.88 -18.57 0.56
CA ALA A 119 22.48 -19.62 1.49
C ALA A 119 23.04 -21.02 1.15
N GLN A 120 23.26 -21.33 -0.14
CA GLN A 120 23.87 -22.59 -0.59
C GLN A 120 25.32 -22.77 -0.10
N LYS A 121 26.02 -21.69 0.23
CA LYS A 121 27.45 -21.69 0.60
C LYS A 121 27.66 -21.64 2.11
N VAL A 122 26.59 -21.65 2.89
CA VAL A 122 26.62 -21.46 4.33
C VAL A 122 26.65 -22.81 5.04
N ALA A 123 27.28 -22.86 6.22
CA ALA A 123 27.29 -24.05 7.06
C ALA A 123 25.86 -24.47 7.50
N PRO A 124 25.60 -25.77 7.73
CA PRO A 124 24.26 -26.26 8.07
C PRO A 124 23.59 -25.55 9.27
N ASP A 125 24.34 -25.28 10.33
CA ASP A 125 23.81 -24.60 11.53
C ASP A 125 23.40 -23.16 11.24
N SER A 126 24.18 -22.46 10.41
CA SER A 126 23.86 -21.10 10.00
C SER A 126 22.69 -21.07 9.01
N LEU A 127 22.55 -22.09 8.16
CA LEU A 127 21.38 -22.26 7.29
C LEU A 127 20.10 -22.48 8.10
N LEU A 128 20.17 -23.26 9.19
CA LEU A 128 19.05 -23.44 10.11
C LEU A 128 18.61 -22.09 10.72
N LYS A 129 19.56 -21.30 11.23
CA LYS A 129 19.27 -19.96 11.78
C LYS A 129 18.65 -19.01 10.75
N ILE A 130 19.14 -19.02 9.51
CA ILE A 130 18.54 -18.23 8.41
C ILE A 130 17.09 -18.67 8.17
N SER A 131 16.85 -19.98 8.17
CA SER A 131 15.51 -20.55 7.94
C SER A 131 14.54 -20.23 9.08
N GLU A 132 15.01 -20.27 10.33
CA GLU A 132 14.26 -19.85 11.50
C GLU A 132 13.90 -18.36 11.42
N ASN A 133 14.86 -17.49 11.10
CA ASN A 133 14.64 -16.05 10.95
C ASN A 133 13.61 -15.75 9.86
N ILE A 134 13.69 -16.43 8.72
CA ILE A 134 12.70 -16.27 7.65
C ILE A 134 11.34 -16.75 8.12
N SER A 135 11.24 -17.90 8.79
CA SER A 135 9.96 -18.41 9.30
C SER A 135 9.27 -17.43 10.27
N GLN A 136 10.03 -16.81 11.17
CA GLN A 136 9.55 -15.79 12.10
C GLN A 136 9.10 -14.53 11.34
N TYR A 137 9.92 -14.07 10.39
CA TYR A 137 9.60 -12.91 9.56
C TYR A 137 8.31 -13.14 8.77
N LEU A 138 8.18 -14.26 8.07
CA LEU A 138 6.98 -14.56 7.27
C LEU A 138 5.72 -14.59 8.11
N THR A 139 5.80 -15.18 9.31
CA THR A 139 4.68 -15.22 10.26
C THR A 139 4.31 -13.81 10.74
N ALA A 140 5.30 -12.96 11.03
CA ALA A 140 5.07 -11.57 11.41
C ALA A 140 4.52 -10.71 10.25
N ALA A 141 5.05 -10.90 9.04
CA ALA A 141 4.77 -10.11 7.85
C ALA A 141 3.45 -10.48 7.15
N MET A 142 2.80 -11.59 7.53
CA MET A 142 1.48 -11.96 6.99
C MET A 142 0.53 -10.76 7.01
N GLN A 143 -0.22 -10.54 5.94
CA GLN A 143 -1.23 -9.49 5.93
C GLN A 143 -2.59 -10.08 6.26
N VAL A 144 -3.29 -9.44 7.20
CA VAL A 144 -4.68 -9.74 7.52
C VAL A 144 -5.56 -8.75 6.76
N ASP A 145 -6.63 -9.23 6.15
CA ASP A 145 -7.67 -8.37 5.59
C ASP A 145 -8.50 -7.76 6.72
N TRP A 146 -7.95 -6.70 7.31
CA TRP A 146 -8.55 -5.99 8.44
C TRP A 146 -9.92 -5.42 8.11
N GLN A 147 -10.17 -5.05 6.85
CA GLN A 147 -11.49 -4.58 6.42
C GLN A 147 -12.52 -5.70 6.49
N LYS A 148 -12.18 -6.90 5.99
CA LYS A 148 -13.06 -8.07 6.06
C LYS A 148 -13.27 -8.50 7.51
N VAL A 149 -12.23 -8.49 8.34
CA VAL A 149 -12.34 -8.78 9.78
C VAL A 149 -13.32 -7.80 10.44
N MET A 150 -13.16 -6.50 10.22
CA MET A 150 -14.04 -5.51 10.84
C MET A 150 -15.49 -5.63 10.38
N LYS A 151 -15.73 -5.83 9.07
CA LYS A 151 -17.08 -6.03 8.51
C LYS A 151 -17.77 -7.29 9.03
N SER A 152 -17.02 -8.36 9.33
CA SER A 152 -17.59 -9.62 9.80
C SER A 152 -17.84 -9.61 11.31
N GLU A 153 -16.91 -9.08 12.09
CA GLU A 153 -16.97 -9.06 13.56
C GLU A 153 -17.93 -8.02 14.13
N LEU A 154 -18.18 -6.92 13.41
CA LEU A 154 -18.97 -5.76 13.87
C LEU A 154 -20.22 -5.53 13.01
N LYS A 155 -20.74 -6.59 12.39
CA LYS A 155 -21.88 -6.53 11.48
C LYS A 155 -23.19 -6.17 12.19
N GLY A 156 -24.02 -5.37 11.53
CA GLY A 156 -25.38 -5.01 11.93
C GLY A 156 -25.48 -3.80 12.86
N LEU A 157 -24.37 -3.09 13.12
CA LEU A 157 -24.33 -1.99 14.08
C LEU A 157 -24.61 -0.65 13.39
N THR A 158 -25.71 0.01 13.76
CA THR A 158 -26.24 1.20 13.07
C THR A 158 -26.00 2.52 13.81
N SER A 159 -25.52 2.47 15.06
CA SER A 159 -25.21 3.67 15.88
C SER A 159 -23.82 3.55 16.52
N THR A 160 -23.15 4.68 16.70
CA THR A 160 -21.79 4.71 17.27
C THR A 160 -21.78 4.23 18.72
N SER A 161 -22.83 4.53 19.49
CA SER A 161 -22.99 4.05 20.87
C SER A 161 -23.12 2.53 20.94
N ALA A 162 -23.94 1.91 20.09
CA ALA A 162 -24.06 0.46 20.02
C ALA A 162 -22.74 -0.21 19.60
N LEU A 163 -21.98 0.44 18.71
CA LEU A 163 -20.68 -0.03 18.27
C LEU A 163 -19.62 0.06 19.38
N GLU A 164 -19.55 1.18 20.10
CA GLU A 164 -18.65 1.35 21.24
C GLU A 164 -18.97 0.37 22.38
N GLN A 165 -20.25 0.12 22.65
CA GLN A 165 -20.66 -0.89 23.62
C GLN A 165 -20.23 -2.30 23.17
N ALA A 166 -20.51 -2.68 21.92
CA ALA A 166 -20.13 -3.98 21.38
C ALA A 166 -18.60 -4.19 21.36
N LEU A 167 -17.81 -3.12 21.24
CA LEU A 167 -16.35 -3.19 21.24
C LEU A 167 -15.75 -3.46 22.62
N THR A 168 -16.49 -3.22 23.70
CA THR A 168 -15.99 -3.39 25.08
C THR A 168 -15.64 -4.86 25.37
N ASP A 169 -16.43 -5.80 24.82
CA ASP A 169 -16.24 -7.24 24.99
C ASP A 169 -15.42 -7.88 23.86
N LYS A 170 -14.93 -7.08 22.91
CA LYS A 170 -14.20 -7.56 21.71
C LYS A 170 -12.67 -7.41 21.88
N PRO A 171 -11.89 -8.20 21.13
CA PRO A 171 -10.43 -8.10 21.11
C PRO A 171 -9.89 -6.69 20.86
N GLN A 172 -8.73 -6.40 21.45
CA GLN A 172 -8.09 -5.08 21.41
C GLN A 172 -7.87 -4.55 19.99
N TYR A 173 -7.56 -5.42 19.02
CA TYR A 173 -7.35 -5.00 17.64
C TYR A 173 -8.62 -4.35 17.02
N LEU A 174 -9.83 -4.81 17.35
CA LEU A 174 -11.08 -4.19 16.88
C LEU A 174 -11.28 -2.79 17.50
N GLN A 175 -10.96 -2.65 18.78
CA GLN A 175 -11.06 -1.38 19.50
C GLN A 175 -10.11 -0.34 18.91
N VAL A 176 -8.87 -0.75 18.64
CA VAL A 176 -7.83 0.11 18.04
C VAL A 176 -8.22 0.52 16.61
N MET A 177 -8.74 -0.41 15.80
CA MET A 177 -9.22 -0.10 14.45
C MET A 177 -10.35 0.94 14.49
N TRP A 178 -11.36 0.72 15.33
CA TRP A 178 -12.46 1.69 15.45
C TRP A 178 -11.99 3.05 15.97
N THR A 179 -11.07 3.07 16.93
CA THR A 179 -10.49 4.31 17.46
C THR A 179 -9.77 5.12 16.39
N GLU A 180 -9.15 4.47 15.40
CA GLU A 180 -8.52 5.20 14.28
C GLU A 180 -9.57 5.75 13.31
N ILE A 181 -10.62 4.99 13.00
CA ILE A 181 -11.69 5.41 12.08
C ILE A 181 -12.56 6.52 12.69
N SER A 182 -12.90 6.41 13.98
CA SER A 182 -13.85 7.29 14.65
C SER A 182 -13.39 8.74 14.72
N LYS A 183 -12.08 8.98 14.57
CA LYS A 183 -11.46 10.30 14.41
C LYS A 183 -11.99 11.07 13.21
N TYR A 184 -12.49 10.40 12.17
CA TYR A 184 -12.89 10.99 10.91
C TYR A 184 -14.41 10.81 10.70
N PRO A 185 -15.26 11.73 11.21
CA PRO A 185 -16.72 11.61 11.16
C PRO A 185 -17.28 11.38 9.75
N ASP A 186 -16.73 12.07 8.75
CA ASP A 186 -17.15 11.98 7.35
C ASP A 186 -16.98 10.58 6.76
N VAL A 187 -16.20 9.71 7.41
CA VAL A 187 -16.04 8.32 7.01
C VAL A 187 -17.29 7.51 7.34
N TYR A 188 -17.97 7.75 8.45
CA TYR A 188 -19.01 6.84 8.95
C TYR A 188 -20.36 7.51 9.22
N LYS A 189 -20.41 8.82 9.46
CA LYS A 189 -21.66 9.56 9.65
C LYS A 189 -22.44 9.64 8.34
N GLN A 190 -23.76 9.46 8.40
CA GLN A 190 -24.61 9.74 7.25
C GLN A 190 -24.73 11.24 7.05
N ALA A 191 -24.85 11.68 5.79
CA ALA A 191 -25.06 13.10 5.50
C ALA A 191 -26.51 13.46 5.81
N ASP A 192 -26.72 14.62 6.45
CA ASP A 192 -28.06 15.14 6.75
C ASP A 192 -28.82 15.53 5.47
N VAL A 193 -28.07 15.87 4.41
CA VAL A 193 -28.59 16.20 3.08
C VAL A 193 -27.94 15.25 2.07
N VAL A 194 -28.77 14.57 1.28
CA VAL A 194 -28.35 13.64 0.23
C VAL A 194 -28.75 14.25 -1.11
N SER A 195 -27.86 14.22 -2.11
CA SER A 195 -28.16 14.70 -3.47
C SER A 195 -29.30 13.89 -4.09
N ASP A 196 -30.20 14.54 -4.83
CA ASP A 196 -31.38 13.93 -5.49
C ASP A 196 -31.02 12.80 -6.46
N GLU A 197 -29.78 12.78 -6.99
CA GLU A 197 -29.25 11.72 -7.87
C GLU A 197 -28.65 10.53 -7.11
N SER A 198 -28.54 10.59 -5.78
CA SER A 198 -27.95 9.50 -5.01
C SER A 198 -28.95 8.35 -4.82
N PRO A 199 -28.52 7.08 -4.91
CA PRO A 199 -29.40 5.96 -4.65
C PRO A 199 -30.00 6.08 -3.25
N LYS A 200 -31.35 6.06 -3.17
CA LYS A 200 -32.15 6.22 -1.93
C LYS A 200 -31.46 5.51 -0.78
N HIS A 201 -30.89 6.31 0.13
CA HIS A 201 -30.18 5.78 1.28
C HIS A 201 -31.18 5.10 2.22
N LYS A 202 -31.09 3.77 2.35
CA LYS A 202 -31.84 3.04 3.37
C LYS A 202 -31.34 3.51 4.75
N SER A 203 -32.24 4.06 5.56
CA SER A 203 -31.99 4.32 6.98
C SER A 203 -31.59 3.03 7.68
N GLY A 204 -30.63 3.08 8.61
CA GLY A 204 -30.17 1.90 9.34
C GLY A 204 -29.10 1.06 8.63
N ARG A 205 -28.25 1.69 7.80
CA ARG A 205 -27.04 1.02 7.30
C ARG A 205 -26.00 0.83 8.40
N ASP A 206 -25.32 -0.29 8.32
CA ASP A 206 -24.18 -0.64 9.17
C ASP A 206 -23.08 0.42 9.06
N ILE A 207 -22.66 0.97 10.20
CA ILE A 207 -21.67 2.04 10.30
C ILE A 207 -20.31 1.58 9.77
N VAL A 208 -19.90 0.35 10.09
CA VAL A 208 -18.63 -0.23 9.65
C VAL A 208 -18.67 -0.49 8.15
N GLU A 209 -19.78 -0.98 7.62
CA GLU A 209 -19.95 -1.18 6.18
C GLU A 209 -19.85 0.15 5.41
N VAL A 210 -20.51 1.20 5.92
CA VAL A 210 -20.43 2.56 5.35
C VAL A 210 -19.00 3.09 5.38
N ALA A 211 -18.34 2.98 6.55
CA ALA A 211 -16.95 3.41 6.73
C ALA A 211 -16.01 2.74 5.73
N MET A 212 -16.06 1.41 5.66
CA MET A 212 -15.19 0.64 4.77
C MET A 212 -15.50 0.93 3.29
N THR A 213 -16.77 1.10 2.93
CA THR A 213 -17.15 1.44 1.55
C THR A 213 -16.61 2.81 1.14
N ARG A 214 -16.69 3.80 2.02
CA ARG A 214 -16.18 5.16 1.73
C ARG A 214 -14.66 5.23 1.69
N LEU A 215 -13.98 4.50 2.57
CA LEU A 215 -12.53 4.44 2.57
C LEU A 215 -11.98 3.73 1.33
N SER A 216 -12.57 2.60 0.97
CA SER A 216 -12.10 1.79 -0.17
C SER A 216 -12.58 2.29 -1.53
N GLY A 217 -13.69 3.04 -1.58
CA GLY A 217 -14.24 3.58 -2.82
C GLY A 217 -13.49 4.79 -3.39
N SER A 218 -12.64 5.45 -2.60
CA SER A 218 -11.88 6.63 -3.05
C SER A 218 -10.55 6.78 -2.30
N PRO A 219 -9.49 6.03 -2.69
CA PRO A 219 -8.22 5.96 -1.93
C PRO A 219 -7.57 7.31 -1.63
N HIS A 220 -7.67 8.26 -2.56
CA HIS A 220 -7.05 9.58 -2.45
C HIS A 220 -7.96 10.66 -1.85
N ARG A 221 -9.21 10.32 -1.50
CA ARG A 221 -10.12 11.27 -0.86
C ARG A 221 -9.57 11.65 0.51
N ILE A 222 -9.53 12.95 0.80
CA ILE A 222 -9.09 13.49 2.07
C ILE A 222 -10.26 13.56 3.04
N PHE A 223 -10.04 13.09 4.26
CA PHE A 223 -10.97 13.17 5.38
C PHE A 223 -10.39 14.06 6.46
N ARG A 224 -11.29 14.82 7.10
CA ARG A 224 -10.96 15.72 8.20
C ARG A 224 -11.24 15.04 9.53
N SER A 225 -10.31 15.17 10.47
CA SER A 225 -10.50 14.68 11.83
C SER A 225 -11.22 15.69 12.72
N ASP A 226 -12.01 15.16 13.66
CA ASP A 226 -12.54 15.89 14.80
C ASP A 226 -11.59 15.71 15.98
N SER A 227 -10.61 16.60 16.11
CA SER A 227 -9.73 16.60 17.29
C SER A 227 -10.36 17.36 18.44
N LYS A 228 -10.49 16.71 19.59
CA LYS A 228 -10.93 17.33 20.85
C LYS A 228 -9.98 18.44 21.33
N LEU A 229 -8.75 18.48 20.82
CA LEU A 229 -7.69 19.45 21.18
C LEU A 229 -7.56 20.60 20.15
N GLY A 230 -8.45 20.69 19.16
CA GLY A 230 -8.45 21.77 18.17
C GLY A 230 -7.44 21.62 17.03
N GLN A 231 -6.54 20.63 17.06
CA GLN A 231 -5.65 20.31 15.94
C GLN A 231 -6.35 19.45 14.90
N VAL A 232 -6.74 20.06 13.79
CA VAL A 232 -7.36 19.35 12.66
C VAL A 232 -6.28 18.63 11.86
N GLU A 233 -6.36 17.30 11.81
CA GLU A 233 -5.58 16.46 10.90
C GLU A 233 -6.39 16.15 9.62
N LEU A 234 -5.74 16.21 8.47
CA LEU A 234 -6.26 15.77 7.18
C LEU A 234 -5.51 14.51 6.74
N LYS A 235 -6.22 13.41 6.49
CA LYS A 235 -5.63 12.16 5.97
C LYS A 235 -6.37 11.65 4.75
N SER A 236 -5.64 11.03 3.83
CA SER A 236 -6.26 10.30 2.72
C SER A 236 -6.91 9.02 3.20
N ALA A 237 -7.91 8.53 2.47
CA ALA A 237 -8.59 7.27 2.74
C ALA A 237 -7.60 6.09 2.88
N GLN A 238 -6.64 6.03 1.96
CA GLN A 238 -5.58 5.02 1.97
C GLN A 238 -4.72 5.12 3.23
N SER A 239 -4.31 6.33 3.64
CA SER A 239 -3.50 6.52 4.84
C SER A 239 -4.26 6.15 6.12
N ILE A 240 -5.59 6.39 6.16
CA ILE A 240 -6.44 5.94 7.26
C ILE A 240 -6.49 4.41 7.31
N LEU A 241 -6.71 3.76 6.17
CA LEU A 241 -6.76 2.30 6.09
C LEU A 241 -5.43 1.65 6.48
N GLU A 242 -4.31 2.22 6.03
CA GLU A 242 -2.96 1.76 6.35
C GLU A 242 -2.63 1.97 7.83
N SER A 243 -2.94 3.15 8.39
CA SER A 243 -2.73 3.41 9.82
C SER A 243 -3.57 2.49 10.70
N MET A 244 -4.84 2.25 10.33
CA MET A 244 -5.71 1.29 10.98
C MET A 244 -5.09 -0.12 10.93
N ALA A 245 -4.71 -0.60 9.75
CA ALA A 245 -4.13 -1.93 9.55
C ALA A 245 -2.83 -2.12 10.34
N GLN A 246 -1.96 -1.10 10.34
CA GLN A 246 -0.70 -1.10 11.07
C GLN A 246 -0.94 -1.21 12.58
N LYS A 247 -1.82 -0.38 13.14
CA LYS A 247 -2.12 -0.40 14.57
C LYS A 247 -2.82 -1.68 15.01
N ALA A 248 -3.73 -2.20 14.19
CA ALA A 248 -4.37 -3.49 14.42
C ALA A 248 -3.34 -4.62 14.49
N SER A 249 -2.41 -4.64 13.52
CA SER A 249 -1.33 -5.62 13.45
C SER A 249 -0.38 -5.54 14.65
N GLN A 250 -0.09 -4.34 15.15
CA GLN A 250 0.73 -4.15 16.36
C GLN A 250 0.04 -4.63 17.65
N SER A 251 -1.29 -4.60 17.67
CA SER A 251 -2.09 -5.06 18.82
C SER A 251 -2.43 -6.55 18.81
N LEU A 252 -2.05 -7.29 17.76
CA LEU A 252 -2.34 -8.71 17.61
C LEU A 252 -1.06 -9.56 17.69
N PRO A 253 -0.93 -10.50 18.64
CA PRO A 253 0.17 -11.46 18.65
C PRO A 253 0.19 -12.33 17.38
N ASN A 254 1.39 -12.75 16.95
CA ASN A 254 1.56 -13.56 15.74
C ASN A 254 0.79 -14.89 15.77
N GLU A 255 0.67 -15.53 16.93
CA GLU A 255 -0.07 -16.78 17.07
C GLU A 255 -1.58 -16.61 16.81
N ASP A 256 -2.15 -15.51 17.28
CA ASP A 256 -3.57 -15.20 17.08
C ASP A 256 -3.86 -14.72 15.65
N LYS A 257 -2.83 -14.21 14.96
CA LYS A 257 -2.89 -13.85 13.54
C LYS A 257 -3.16 -15.04 12.63
N LEU A 258 -2.54 -16.18 12.92
CA LEU A 258 -2.78 -17.45 12.20
C LEU A 258 -4.23 -17.92 12.39
N LYS A 259 -4.75 -17.85 13.61
CA LYS A 259 -6.15 -18.20 13.91
C LYS A 259 -7.13 -17.27 13.19
N LEU A 260 -6.86 -15.96 13.20
CA LEU A 260 -7.70 -14.96 12.56
C LEU A 260 -7.78 -15.14 11.03
N LEU A 261 -6.68 -15.58 10.41
CA LEU A 261 -6.63 -15.87 8.97
C LEU A 261 -7.41 -17.14 8.60
N GLY A 262 -7.66 -18.05 9.55
CA GLY A 262 -8.37 -19.31 9.32
C GLY A 262 -7.78 -20.07 8.13
N ASN A 263 -8.61 -20.47 7.17
CA ASN A 263 -8.16 -21.18 5.96
C ASN A 263 -7.30 -20.34 5.00
N GLY A 264 -7.26 -19.02 5.17
CA GLY A 264 -6.50 -18.11 4.30
C GLY A 264 -5.01 -17.97 4.66
N TYR A 265 -4.57 -18.55 5.78
CA TYR A 265 -3.21 -18.34 6.30
C TYR A 265 -2.10 -18.78 5.34
N LYS A 266 -2.28 -19.90 4.62
CA LYS A 266 -1.30 -20.38 3.62
C LYS A 266 -1.08 -19.36 2.50
N ASP A 267 -2.13 -18.69 2.05
CA ASP A 267 -2.04 -17.65 1.02
C ASP A 267 -1.39 -16.37 1.55
N ALA A 268 -1.71 -15.96 2.79
CA ALA A 268 -1.06 -14.82 3.43
C ALA A 268 0.44 -15.05 3.64
N LEU A 269 0.84 -16.25 4.08
CA LEU A 269 2.24 -16.64 4.23
C LEU A 269 2.97 -16.66 2.89
N PHE A 270 2.35 -17.24 1.87
CA PHE A 270 2.97 -17.30 0.55
C PHE A 270 3.11 -15.93 -0.08
N LYS A 271 2.13 -15.03 0.11
CA LYS A 271 2.26 -13.62 -0.30
C LYS A 271 3.44 -12.96 0.41
N ALA A 272 3.54 -13.06 1.73
CA ALA A 272 4.68 -12.53 2.48
C ALA A 272 6.02 -13.10 1.98
N PHE A 273 6.04 -14.37 1.56
CA PHE A 273 7.22 -14.99 0.96
C PHE A 273 7.56 -14.40 -0.41
N CYS A 274 6.56 -14.15 -1.26
CA CYS A 274 6.76 -13.50 -2.56
C CYS A 274 7.21 -12.04 -2.46
N GLU A 275 6.95 -11.35 -1.35
CA GLU A 275 7.43 -9.98 -1.10
C GLU A 275 8.90 -9.92 -0.65
N LEU A 276 9.56 -11.06 -0.43
CA LEU A 276 10.99 -11.06 -0.13
C LEU A 276 11.80 -10.61 -1.36
N PRO A 277 12.88 -9.81 -1.18
CA PRO A 277 13.69 -9.31 -2.30
C PRO A 277 14.25 -10.42 -3.20
N CYS A 278 14.61 -11.58 -2.62
CA CYS A 278 15.09 -12.72 -3.40
C CYS A 278 14.02 -13.38 -4.31
N MET A 279 12.74 -13.07 -4.10
CA MET A 279 11.62 -13.52 -4.93
C MET A 279 11.22 -12.48 -5.98
N GLU A 280 11.79 -11.27 -5.94
CA GLU A 280 11.53 -10.25 -6.94
C GLU A 280 11.93 -10.75 -8.33
N GLY A 281 11.04 -10.61 -9.30
CA GLY A 281 11.31 -11.07 -10.66
C GLY A 281 11.20 -12.60 -10.87
N PHE A 282 10.89 -13.39 -9.83
CA PHE A 282 10.90 -14.86 -9.93
C PHE A 282 9.93 -15.39 -10.99
N GLU A 283 8.73 -14.83 -11.08
CA GLU A 283 7.74 -15.21 -12.11
C GLU A 283 8.23 -14.85 -13.52
N GLN A 284 8.84 -13.69 -13.68
CA GLN A 284 9.36 -13.24 -14.98
C GLN A 284 10.54 -14.12 -15.44
N GLN A 285 11.38 -14.58 -14.51
CA GLN A 285 12.55 -15.41 -14.82
C GLN A 285 12.20 -16.89 -15.05
N ASN A 286 11.28 -17.46 -14.26
CA ASN A 286 11.01 -18.91 -14.26
C ASN A 286 9.62 -19.28 -14.82
N GLY A 287 8.76 -18.29 -15.04
CA GLY A 287 7.42 -18.46 -15.57
C GLY A 287 6.36 -18.80 -14.51
N LYS A 288 5.09 -18.59 -14.89
CA LYS A 288 3.91 -18.85 -14.04
C LYS A 288 3.82 -20.27 -13.50
N VAL A 289 4.20 -21.26 -14.32
CA VAL A 289 4.13 -22.68 -13.94
C VAL A 289 5.08 -22.99 -12.78
N ALA A 290 6.28 -22.40 -12.78
CA ALA A 290 7.25 -22.54 -11.69
C ALA A 290 6.71 -21.95 -10.39
N VAL A 291 6.12 -20.74 -10.44
CA VAL A 291 5.47 -20.11 -9.28
C VAL A 291 4.33 -20.95 -8.74
N GLN A 292 3.48 -21.53 -9.60
CA GLN A 292 2.39 -22.40 -9.15
C GLN A 292 2.91 -23.69 -8.52
N LYS A 293 3.99 -24.27 -9.05
CA LYS A 293 4.63 -25.45 -8.45
C LYS A 293 5.23 -25.13 -7.09
N LEU A 294 5.89 -23.98 -6.97
CA LEU A 294 6.44 -23.47 -5.71
C LEU A 294 5.32 -23.22 -4.69
N LYS A 295 4.23 -22.58 -5.11
CA LYS A 295 3.02 -22.35 -4.29
C LYS A 295 2.43 -23.67 -3.78
N SER A 296 2.27 -24.65 -4.67
CA SER A 296 1.73 -25.96 -4.32
C SER A 296 2.63 -26.69 -3.31
N ALA A 297 3.95 -26.65 -3.51
CA ALA A 297 4.91 -27.26 -2.59
C ALA A 297 4.88 -26.57 -1.21
N PHE A 298 4.86 -25.24 -1.19
CA PHE A 298 4.75 -24.43 0.03
C PHE A 298 3.44 -24.71 0.78
N TYR A 299 2.33 -24.87 0.07
CA TYR A 299 1.04 -25.16 0.69
C TYR A 299 0.97 -26.57 1.28
N SER A 300 1.64 -27.52 0.61
CA SER A 300 1.65 -28.92 1.01
C SER A 300 2.59 -29.17 2.20
N SER A 301 3.63 -28.34 2.37
CA SER A 301 4.53 -28.46 3.51
C SER A 301 3.88 -28.02 4.82
N ILE A 302 2.87 -27.16 4.78
CA ILE A 302 2.19 -26.61 5.95
C ILE A 302 0.97 -27.47 6.29
N GLU A 303 1.00 -28.19 7.40
CA GLU A 303 -0.08 -29.11 7.78
C GLU A 303 -1.22 -28.42 8.54
N SER A 304 -0.87 -27.60 9.53
CA SER A 304 -1.82 -26.93 10.43
C SER A 304 -1.39 -25.49 10.72
N THR A 305 -2.23 -24.74 11.45
CA THR A 305 -1.85 -23.41 11.95
C THR A 305 -0.84 -23.49 13.10
N GLU A 306 -0.89 -24.54 13.93
CA GLU A 306 -0.03 -24.71 15.10
C GLU A 306 1.41 -25.08 14.70
N SER A 307 1.54 -25.92 13.67
CA SER A 307 2.85 -26.32 13.11
C SER A 307 3.36 -25.40 12.01
N ALA A 308 2.65 -24.32 11.68
CA ALA A 308 2.93 -23.50 10.50
C ALA A 308 4.38 -22.96 10.48
N GLN A 309 4.82 -22.36 11.58
CA GLN A 309 6.16 -21.76 11.65
C GLN A 309 7.27 -22.83 11.53
N GLN A 310 7.11 -23.97 12.20
CA GLN A 310 8.06 -25.09 12.13
C GLN A 310 8.12 -25.66 10.71
N ASN A 311 6.97 -25.85 10.07
CA ASN A 311 6.88 -26.38 8.71
C ASN A 311 7.51 -25.43 7.69
N ILE A 312 7.32 -24.12 7.85
CA ILE A 312 7.98 -23.10 7.04
C ILE A 312 9.49 -23.15 7.25
N CYS A 313 9.97 -23.24 8.49
CA CYS A 313 11.40 -23.36 8.78
C CYS A 313 12.01 -24.58 8.06
N ALA A 314 11.37 -25.74 8.16
CA ALA A 314 11.81 -26.96 7.47
C ALA A 314 11.80 -26.79 5.94
N PHE A 315 10.75 -26.20 5.38
CA PHE A 315 10.64 -25.92 3.95
C PHE A 315 11.75 -24.98 3.46
N MET A 316 11.99 -23.87 4.18
CA MET A 316 13.05 -22.92 3.85
C MET A 316 14.42 -23.55 3.99
N HIS A 317 14.66 -24.35 5.03
CA HIS A 317 15.94 -25.04 5.22
C HIS A 317 16.26 -25.98 4.05
N GLN A 318 15.28 -26.78 3.62
CA GLN A 318 15.43 -27.70 2.50
C GLN A 318 15.71 -26.96 1.17
N HIS A 319 14.95 -25.90 0.88
CA HIS A 319 15.03 -25.23 -0.41
C HIS A 319 16.11 -24.15 -0.50
N LEU A 320 16.53 -23.55 0.62
CA LEU A 320 17.69 -22.67 0.63
C LEU A 320 18.99 -23.46 0.47
N ALA A 321 19.07 -24.68 1.01
CA ALA A 321 20.23 -25.56 0.83
C ALA A 321 20.57 -25.81 -0.65
N ASN A 322 19.54 -25.87 -1.50
CA ASN A 322 19.69 -26.05 -2.94
C ASN A 322 19.39 -24.79 -3.77
N GLY A 323 19.24 -23.63 -3.12
CA GLY A 323 18.92 -22.36 -3.78
C GLY A 323 17.68 -22.38 -4.66
N PHE A 324 16.64 -23.11 -4.25
CA PHE A 324 15.37 -23.25 -4.96
C PHE A 324 15.49 -23.82 -6.38
N GLN A 325 16.59 -24.49 -6.71
CA GLN A 325 16.85 -25.06 -8.04
C GLN A 325 15.73 -26.00 -8.55
N SER A 326 14.97 -26.63 -7.65
CA SER A 326 13.82 -27.49 -8.00
C SER A 326 12.66 -26.74 -8.67
N PHE A 327 12.68 -25.41 -8.61
CA PHE A 327 11.67 -24.51 -9.14
C PHE A 327 12.21 -23.57 -10.22
N THR A 328 13.50 -23.60 -10.52
CA THR A 328 14.10 -22.76 -11.57
C THR A 328 14.39 -23.55 -12.82
N PHE A 329 14.34 -22.89 -13.98
CA PHE A 329 14.64 -23.55 -15.26
C PHE A 329 16.10 -24.06 -15.27
N SER A 330 17.04 -23.21 -14.90
CA SER A 330 18.47 -23.54 -14.87
C SER A 330 18.80 -24.67 -13.89
N GLY A 331 18.13 -24.71 -12.74
CA GLY A 331 18.31 -25.78 -11.76
C GLY A 331 17.80 -27.13 -12.26
N LEU A 332 16.63 -27.15 -12.92
CA LEU A 332 16.10 -28.38 -13.52
C LEU A 332 16.97 -28.88 -14.69
N GLU A 333 17.47 -27.98 -15.53
CA GLU A 333 18.38 -28.34 -16.63
C GLU A 333 19.69 -28.93 -16.10
N ALA A 334 20.28 -28.33 -15.08
CA ALA A 334 21.50 -28.84 -14.44
C ALA A 334 21.28 -30.24 -13.83
N ARG A 335 20.15 -30.44 -13.14
CA ARG A 335 19.81 -31.74 -12.56
C ARG A 335 19.57 -32.82 -13.62
N LEU A 336 18.98 -32.45 -14.76
CA LEU A 336 18.76 -33.36 -15.88
C LEU A 336 20.11 -33.84 -16.43
N LYS A 337 21.06 -32.93 -16.69
CA LYS A 337 22.42 -33.26 -17.14
C LYS A 337 23.16 -34.17 -16.15
N GLU A 338 23.05 -33.88 -14.85
CA GLU A 338 23.66 -34.72 -13.81
C GLU A 338 23.09 -36.14 -13.81
N LEU A 339 21.76 -36.29 -13.95
CA LEU A 339 21.10 -37.59 -14.01
C LEU A 339 21.43 -38.36 -15.30
N GLU A 340 21.53 -37.68 -16.44
CA GLU A 340 21.98 -38.28 -17.70
C GLU A 340 23.42 -38.81 -17.59
N ALA A 341 24.32 -38.03 -17.01
CA ALA A 341 25.70 -38.45 -16.77
C ALA A 341 25.78 -39.64 -15.80
N ALA A 342 25.01 -39.62 -14.71
CA ALA A 342 24.96 -40.71 -13.75
C ALA A 342 24.37 -42.00 -14.34
N LEU A 343 23.39 -41.88 -15.24
CA LEU A 343 22.82 -43.02 -15.96
C LEU A 343 23.84 -43.58 -16.96
N ALA A 344 24.51 -42.73 -17.73
CA ALA A 344 25.56 -43.13 -18.66
C ALA A 344 26.70 -43.88 -17.94
N ALA A 345 27.13 -43.38 -16.77
CA ALA A 345 28.16 -44.03 -15.95
C ALA A 345 27.75 -45.37 -15.34
N LYS A 346 26.44 -45.64 -15.19
CA LYS A 346 25.93 -46.95 -14.73
C LYS A 346 25.73 -47.96 -15.86
N LEU A 347 25.66 -47.49 -17.10
CA LEU A 347 25.50 -48.32 -18.30
C LEU A 347 26.83 -48.65 -18.99
N SER A 348 27.93 -47.99 -18.59
CA SER A 348 29.31 -48.28 -18.99
C SER A 348 29.96 -49.31 -18.09
#